data_AF-A0A920M8H8-F1
#
_entry.id   AF-A0A920M8H8-F1
#
_cell.length_a   1.000
_cell.length_b   1.000
_cell.length_c   1.000
_cell.angle_alpha   90.00
_cell.angle_beta   90.00
_cell.angle_gamma   90.00
#
_symmetry.space_group_name_H-M   'P 1'
#
loop_
_entity.id
_entity.type
_entity.pdbx_description
1 polymer ?
#
loop_
_entity_poly.entity_id
_entity_poly.type
_entity_poly.pdbx_seq_one_letter_code
_entity_poly.pdbx_strand_id
1 'polypeptide(L)'
;MFEKSEILDSELESFFSDVDPFVKIFQIEGDIYRKTANRETKKFSLGERTFFLKYHGPIGYKEVLKKLLKFQLPTVSAYPEWKALQKLSKLGIKAPTPLAIISRGFNPANSESIIITESVEPNISIEEILESQLINDVKANEKRKIIKKVAQISRSLHLNGINHRDLYLCHFLTDKNLDPDKEIFLIDLHRAQFRPKVPMRWAIKDIGGLIHSGMGYSLTERDLYRFFEVYFDKSLKEFSIKENKFLESCIDRAFRMYMKPLLNQIDITSNVVQENFYKQSGNNFRFIFRKEYKDLAKNLFPRIDEVMRSGEIIKDEEGHYMLVVSLKMNQFL
;
A
#
# COMPACT_ATOMS: atom_id res chain seq x y z
N MET A 1 -7.58 14.04 -34.58
CA MET A 1 -7.54 13.68 -33.14
C MET A 1 -7.65 12.17 -33.09
N PHE A 2 -6.65 11.44 -32.57
CA PHE A 2 -6.84 9.99 -32.39
C PHE A 2 -7.73 9.78 -31.18
N GLU A 3 -8.81 9.05 -31.38
CA GLU A 3 -9.70 8.58 -30.33
C GLU A 3 -9.73 7.05 -30.40
N LYS A 4 -9.65 6.43 -29.24
CA LYS A 4 -9.78 4.99 -29.07
C LYS A 4 -10.77 4.75 -27.94
N SER A 5 -11.90 4.16 -28.28
CA SER A 5 -12.95 3.74 -27.37
C SER A 5 -13.15 2.23 -27.46
N GLU A 6 -13.41 1.62 -26.31
CA GLU A 6 -13.81 0.22 -26.16
C GLU A 6 -14.85 0.22 -25.03
N ILE A 7 -16.12 0.09 -25.39
CA ILE A 7 -17.26 0.02 -24.46
C ILE A 7 -17.83 -1.39 -24.57
N LEU A 8 -17.82 -2.12 -23.46
CA LEU A 8 -18.24 -3.52 -23.37
C LEU A 8 -19.64 -3.69 -22.80
N ASP A 9 -20.26 -2.59 -22.35
CA ASP A 9 -21.55 -2.58 -21.68
C ASP A 9 -22.56 -1.74 -22.48
N SER A 10 -23.68 -2.35 -22.85
CA SER A 10 -24.69 -1.74 -23.72
C SER A 10 -25.40 -0.54 -23.09
N GLU A 11 -25.50 -0.52 -21.76
CA GLU A 11 -26.10 0.59 -21.01
C GLU A 11 -25.18 1.81 -21.08
N LEU A 12 -23.87 1.60 -20.90
CA LEU A 12 -22.86 2.65 -21.08
C LEU A 12 -22.75 3.09 -22.54
N GLU A 13 -22.86 2.17 -23.51
CA GLU A 13 -22.82 2.51 -24.93
C GLU A 13 -23.96 3.47 -25.31
N SER A 14 -25.19 3.13 -24.89
CA SER A 14 -26.36 3.99 -25.06
C SER A 14 -26.21 5.30 -24.27
N PHE A 15 -25.63 5.24 -23.08
CA PHE A 15 -25.41 6.43 -22.28
C PHE A 15 -24.40 7.39 -22.93
N PHE A 16 -23.40 6.92 -23.70
CA PHE A 16 -22.40 7.80 -24.32
C PHE A 16 -22.67 8.13 -25.80
N SER A 17 -23.80 7.71 -26.38
CA SER A 17 -24.07 7.86 -27.83
C SER A 17 -24.23 9.31 -28.29
N ASP A 18 -24.84 10.17 -27.47
CA ASP A 18 -25.39 11.45 -27.94
C ASP A 18 -24.53 12.69 -27.60
N VAL A 19 -23.51 12.52 -26.75
CA VAL A 19 -22.68 13.61 -26.23
C VAL A 19 -21.25 13.13 -26.11
N ASP A 20 -20.28 14.02 -26.41
CA ASP A 20 -18.86 13.75 -26.18
C ASP A 20 -18.65 13.19 -24.74
N PRO A 21 -18.13 11.96 -24.60
CA PRO A 21 -17.91 11.34 -23.31
C PRO A 21 -17.11 12.23 -22.36
N PHE A 22 -16.12 12.97 -22.87
CA PHE A 22 -15.28 13.84 -22.05
C PHE A 22 -16.00 15.09 -21.53
N VAL A 23 -17.11 15.49 -22.15
CA VAL A 23 -18.01 16.52 -21.62
C VAL A 23 -19.02 15.89 -20.67
N LYS A 24 -19.61 14.76 -21.08
CA LYS A 24 -20.68 14.07 -20.35
C LYS A 24 -20.22 13.68 -18.94
N ILE A 25 -19.00 13.18 -18.77
CA ILE A 25 -18.50 12.73 -17.46
C ILE A 25 -18.48 13.82 -16.37
N PHE A 26 -18.34 15.10 -16.74
CA PHE A 26 -18.35 16.20 -15.78
C PHE A 26 -19.75 16.66 -15.41
N GLN A 27 -20.75 16.31 -16.23
CA GLN A 27 -22.17 16.58 -15.99
C GLN A 27 -22.84 15.48 -15.14
N ILE A 28 -22.23 14.30 -15.07
CA ILE A 28 -22.71 13.20 -14.23
C ILE A 28 -22.64 13.60 -12.75
N GLU A 29 -23.79 13.59 -12.09
CA GLU A 29 -23.90 13.67 -10.63
C GLU A 29 -23.43 12.35 -9.98
N GLY A 30 -22.76 12.45 -8.83
CA GLY A 30 -22.26 11.29 -8.11
C GLY A 30 -21.24 11.64 -7.04
N ASP A 31 -20.84 10.63 -6.27
CA ASP A 31 -19.92 10.78 -5.14
C ASP A 31 -18.49 10.90 -5.62
N ILE A 32 -17.84 12.03 -5.31
CA ILE A 32 -16.46 12.28 -5.71
C ILE A 32 -15.50 11.76 -4.63
N TYR A 33 -14.72 10.73 -4.98
CA TYR A 33 -13.72 10.14 -4.09
C TYR A 33 -12.36 10.83 -4.21
N ARG A 34 -12.06 11.40 -5.39
CA ARG A 34 -10.80 12.12 -5.63
C ARG A 34 -10.98 13.16 -6.72
N LYS A 35 -10.51 14.38 -6.48
CA LYS A 35 -10.49 15.44 -7.50
C LYS A 35 -9.18 16.24 -7.45
N THR A 36 -8.51 16.30 -8.59
CA THR A 36 -7.30 17.11 -8.82
C THR A 36 -7.38 17.69 -10.23
N ALA A 37 -6.48 18.62 -10.58
CA ALA A 37 -6.52 19.32 -11.88
C ALA A 37 -6.58 18.39 -13.11
N ASN A 38 -6.04 17.18 -13.01
CA ASN A 38 -5.95 16.21 -14.12
C ASN A 38 -6.41 14.79 -13.73
N ARG A 39 -7.12 14.62 -12.61
CA ARG A 39 -7.64 13.32 -12.20
C ARG A 39 -8.91 13.48 -11.40
N GLU A 40 -9.97 12.79 -11.81
CA GLU A 40 -11.23 12.70 -11.07
C GLU A 40 -11.62 11.23 -10.92
N THR A 41 -11.92 10.79 -9.71
CA THR A 41 -12.53 9.48 -9.42
C THR A 41 -13.89 9.73 -8.81
N LYS A 42 -14.94 9.21 -9.45
CA LYS A 42 -16.33 9.41 -9.06
C LYS A 42 -17.10 8.10 -9.13
N LYS A 43 -18.03 7.92 -8.20
CA LYS A 43 -19.02 6.85 -8.23
C LYS A 43 -20.35 7.44 -8.71
N PHE A 44 -21.02 6.79 -9.65
CA PHE A 44 -22.30 7.26 -10.16
C PHE A 44 -23.23 6.08 -10.45
N SER A 45 -24.53 6.35 -10.45
CA SER A 45 -25.54 5.33 -10.76
C SER A 45 -26.16 5.58 -12.13
N LEU A 46 -26.43 4.50 -12.84
CA LEU A 46 -27.20 4.49 -14.08
C LEU A 46 -28.20 3.34 -13.95
N GLY A 47 -29.50 3.69 -13.97
CA GLY A 47 -30.56 2.75 -13.61
C GLY A 47 -30.38 2.23 -12.18
N GLU A 48 -30.42 0.90 -12.02
CA GLU A 48 -30.19 0.21 -10.74
C GLU A 48 -28.72 -0.17 -10.51
N ARG A 49 -27.85 0.10 -11.49
CA ARG A 49 -26.43 -0.28 -11.43
C ARG A 49 -25.57 0.91 -11.01
N THR A 50 -24.47 0.59 -10.36
CA THR A 50 -23.52 1.60 -9.89
C THR A 50 -22.15 1.35 -10.49
N PHE A 51 -21.48 2.45 -10.86
CA PHE A 51 -20.26 2.46 -11.64
C PHE A 51 -19.21 3.34 -10.97
N PHE A 52 -17.95 2.97 -11.13
CA PHE A 52 -16.80 3.80 -10.80
C PHE A 52 -16.18 4.36 -12.07
N LEU A 53 -16.06 5.67 -12.13
CA LEU A 53 -15.42 6.42 -13.19
C LEU A 53 -14.08 6.97 -12.71
N LYS A 54 -13.02 6.74 -13.49
CA LYS A 54 -11.71 7.36 -13.28
C LYS A 54 -11.26 8.11 -14.53
N TYR A 55 -11.33 9.43 -14.46
CA TYR A 55 -10.81 10.35 -15.46
C TYR A 55 -9.33 10.65 -15.21
N HIS A 56 -8.54 10.65 -16.29
CA HIS A 56 -7.15 11.06 -16.34
C HIS A 56 -6.98 12.10 -17.44
N GLY A 57 -6.76 13.34 -17.06
CA GLY A 57 -6.62 14.47 -17.96
C GLY A 57 -5.17 14.77 -18.37
N PRO A 58 -4.99 15.78 -19.24
CA PRO A 58 -3.68 16.21 -19.70
C PRO A 58 -2.83 16.77 -18.55
N ILE A 59 -1.53 16.49 -18.57
CA ILE A 59 -0.59 17.03 -17.56
C ILE A 59 0.24 18.21 -18.07
N GLY A 60 0.19 18.50 -19.38
CA GLY A 60 0.98 19.55 -20.02
C GLY A 60 2.48 19.23 -20.19
N TYR A 61 3.11 19.88 -21.17
CA TYR A 61 4.50 19.59 -21.57
C TYR A 61 5.52 19.83 -20.44
N LYS A 62 5.29 20.83 -19.60
CA LYS A 62 6.18 21.16 -18.47
C LYS A 62 6.29 20.01 -17.46
N GLU A 63 5.17 19.38 -17.09
CA GLU A 63 5.17 18.25 -16.16
C GLU A 63 5.65 16.96 -16.83
N VAL A 64 5.39 16.76 -18.14
CA VAL A 64 6.00 15.66 -18.90
C VAL A 64 7.53 15.75 -18.84
N LEU A 65 8.10 16.90 -19.19
CA LEU A 65 9.56 17.09 -19.19
C LEU A 65 10.16 16.87 -17.80
N LYS A 66 9.52 17.42 -16.75
CA LYS A 66 9.95 17.24 -15.36
C LYS A 66 9.95 15.78 -14.92
N LYS A 67 8.95 14.98 -15.32
CA LYS A 67 8.92 13.54 -15.00
C LYS A 67 9.97 12.76 -15.78
N LEU A 68 10.18 13.10 -17.06
CA LEU A 68 11.22 12.49 -17.89
C LEU A 68 12.64 12.80 -17.37
N LEU A 69 12.91 14.03 -16.93
CA LEU A 69 14.18 14.41 -16.27
C LEU A 69 14.43 13.63 -14.97
N LYS A 70 13.37 13.15 -14.31
CA LYS A 70 13.46 12.27 -13.14
C LYS A 70 13.49 10.78 -13.52
N PHE A 71 13.63 10.45 -14.80
CA PHE A 71 13.53 9.08 -15.35
C PHE A 71 12.22 8.37 -14.94
N GLN A 72 11.13 9.12 -14.79
CA GLN A 72 9.81 8.61 -14.46
C GLN A 72 8.88 8.78 -15.67
N LEU A 73 8.16 7.72 -16.02
CA LEU A 73 7.10 7.80 -17.02
C LEU A 73 5.88 8.53 -16.43
N PRO A 74 5.30 9.50 -17.14
CA PRO A 74 4.11 10.18 -16.68
C PRO A 74 2.91 9.22 -16.70
N THR A 75 2.22 9.08 -15.56
CA THR A 75 0.94 8.37 -15.47
C THR A 75 -0.15 9.27 -16.05
N VAL A 76 -0.52 9.04 -17.31
CA VAL A 76 -1.48 9.90 -18.05
C VAL A 76 -2.57 9.09 -18.75
N SER A 77 -2.64 7.79 -18.48
CA SER A 77 -3.57 6.90 -19.16
C SER A 77 -4.19 5.92 -18.18
N ALA A 78 -5.49 5.67 -18.37
CA ALA A 78 -6.24 4.61 -17.72
C ALA A 78 -5.96 3.21 -18.32
N TYR A 79 -5.26 3.15 -19.46
CA TYR A 79 -5.01 1.91 -20.20
C TYR A 79 -4.22 0.84 -19.43
N PRO A 80 -3.21 1.18 -18.59
CA PRO A 80 -2.58 0.20 -17.72
C PRO A 80 -3.57 -0.47 -16.75
N GLU A 81 -4.51 0.30 -16.19
CA GLU A 81 -5.54 -0.21 -15.29
C GLU A 81 -6.53 -1.12 -16.04
N TRP A 82 -7.00 -0.70 -17.21
CA TRP A 82 -7.84 -1.50 -18.11
C TRP A 82 -7.23 -2.87 -18.41
N LYS A 83 -5.96 -2.87 -18.82
CA LYS A 83 -5.20 -4.12 -19.08
C LYS A 83 -5.05 -4.97 -17.83
N ALA A 84 -4.85 -4.34 -16.67
CA ALA A 84 -4.72 -5.05 -15.40
C ALA A 84 -5.99 -5.78 -15.03
N LEU A 85 -7.13 -5.09 -15.05
CA LEU A 85 -8.43 -5.67 -14.71
C LEU A 85 -8.79 -6.84 -15.64
N GLN A 86 -8.57 -6.69 -16.95
CA GLN A 86 -8.76 -7.78 -17.91
C GLN A 86 -7.85 -8.98 -17.61
N LYS A 87 -6.58 -8.76 -17.26
CA LYS A 87 -5.65 -9.85 -16.95
C LYS A 87 -6.04 -10.55 -15.65
N LEU A 88 -6.43 -9.81 -14.62
CA LEU A 88 -6.87 -10.39 -13.34
C LEU A 88 -8.12 -11.26 -13.52
N SER A 89 -9.10 -10.80 -14.32
CA SER A 89 -10.28 -11.58 -14.66
C SER A 89 -9.92 -12.93 -15.30
N LYS A 90 -8.98 -12.95 -16.26
CA LYS A 90 -8.46 -14.20 -16.88
C LYS A 90 -7.73 -15.12 -15.90
N LEU A 91 -7.18 -14.58 -14.82
CA LEU A 91 -6.49 -15.35 -13.77
C LEU A 91 -7.43 -15.80 -12.65
N GLY A 92 -8.73 -15.49 -12.73
CA GLY A 92 -9.71 -15.78 -11.68
C GLY A 92 -9.51 -14.92 -10.42
N ILE A 93 -8.70 -13.86 -10.49
CA ILE A 93 -8.53 -12.91 -9.38
C ILE A 93 -9.68 -11.90 -9.46
N LYS A 94 -10.52 -11.85 -8.43
CA LYS A 94 -11.63 -10.91 -8.37
C LYS A 94 -11.13 -9.47 -8.28
N ALA A 95 -11.64 -8.62 -9.15
CA ALA A 95 -11.36 -7.19 -9.25
C ALA A 95 -12.58 -6.51 -9.92
N PRO A 96 -12.71 -5.17 -9.86
CA PRO A 96 -13.81 -4.47 -10.53
C PRO A 96 -13.89 -4.81 -12.02
N THR A 97 -15.08 -5.15 -12.51
CA THR A 97 -15.27 -5.50 -13.93
C THR A 97 -15.02 -4.25 -14.78
N PRO A 98 -14.04 -4.25 -15.71
CA PRO A 98 -13.81 -3.12 -16.59
C PRO A 98 -14.90 -3.12 -17.68
N LEU A 99 -15.65 -2.02 -17.80
CA LEU A 99 -16.81 -1.91 -18.71
C LEU A 99 -16.60 -0.94 -19.85
N ALA A 100 -15.82 0.13 -19.65
CA ALA A 100 -15.45 1.03 -20.73
C ALA A 100 -14.05 1.60 -20.55
N ILE A 101 -13.34 1.80 -21.67
CA ILE A 101 -12.19 2.68 -21.76
C ILE A 101 -12.33 3.60 -22.97
N ILE A 102 -12.16 4.90 -22.74
CA ILE A 102 -12.23 5.92 -23.77
C ILE A 102 -10.97 6.76 -23.63
N SER A 103 -10.27 7.02 -24.72
CA SER A 103 -9.03 7.78 -24.71
C SER A 103 -8.90 8.62 -25.97
N ARG A 104 -8.41 9.85 -25.84
CA ARG A 104 -8.11 10.71 -26.98
C ARG A 104 -6.83 11.52 -26.80
N GLY A 105 -6.24 11.93 -27.91
CA GLY A 105 -5.00 12.72 -27.97
C GLY A 105 -3.77 11.91 -28.37
N PHE A 106 -2.68 12.61 -28.68
CA PHE A 106 -1.48 12.02 -29.31
C PHE A 106 -0.30 11.81 -28.36
N ASN A 107 -0.22 12.60 -27.28
CA ASN A 107 0.92 12.59 -26.37
C ASN A 107 0.48 12.87 -24.94
N PRO A 108 1.28 12.49 -23.92
CA PRO A 108 0.88 12.62 -22.53
C PRO A 108 0.62 14.07 -22.07
N ALA A 109 1.11 15.08 -22.79
CA ALA A 109 0.82 16.47 -22.47
C ALA A 109 -0.61 16.87 -22.83
N ASN A 110 -1.18 16.27 -23.88
CA ASN A 110 -2.47 16.64 -24.49
C ASN A 110 -3.42 15.43 -24.63
N SER A 111 -3.17 14.35 -23.89
CA SER A 111 -4.00 13.15 -23.89
C SER A 111 -4.87 13.10 -22.64
N GLU A 112 -6.06 12.54 -22.81
CA GLU A 112 -6.97 12.23 -21.73
C GLU A 112 -7.60 10.86 -21.92
N SER A 113 -8.00 10.25 -20.81
CA SER A 113 -8.62 8.94 -20.81
C SER A 113 -9.57 8.74 -19.64
N ILE A 114 -10.57 7.91 -19.87
CA ILE A 114 -11.61 7.51 -18.94
C ILE A 114 -11.57 6.00 -18.86
N ILE A 115 -11.66 5.46 -17.65
CA ILE A 115 -12.04 4.07 -17.42
C ILE A 115 -13.29 4.04 -16.55
N ILE A 116 -14.23 3.17 -16.93
CA ILE A 116 -15.43 2.90 -16.17
C ILE A 116 -15.43 1.43 -15.77
N THR A 117 -15.63 1.17 -14.49
CA THR A 117 -15.76 -0.18 -13.94
C THR A 117 -17.09 -0.33 -13.24
N GLU A 118 -17.57 -1.55 -13.12
CA GLU A 118 -18.66 -1.88 -12.20
C GLU A 118 -18.24 -1.58 -10.75
N SER A 119 -19.18 -1.09 -9.94
CA SER A 119 -18.96 -0.91 -8.51
C SER A 119 -18.92 -2.26 -7.81
N VAL A 120 -17.90 -2.48 -6.98
CA VAL A 120 -17.84 -3.63 -6.07
C VAL A 120 -18.63 -3.23 -4.82
N GLU A 121 -19.63 -4.02 -4.44
CA GLU A 121 -20.44 -3.83 -3.22
C GLU A 121 -20.76 -5.20 -2.59
N PRO A 122 -20.66 -5.39 -1.27
CA PRO A 122 -20.07 -4.47 -0.27
C PRO A 122 -18.55 -4.34 -0.47
N ASN A 123 -17.99 -3.17 -0.14
CA ASN A 123 -16.60 -2.79 -0.42
C ASN A 123 -15.81 -2.33 0.80
N ILE A 124 -16.01 -2.96 1.96
CA ILE A 124 -15.17 -2.63 3.12
C ILE A 124 -13.79 -3.22 2.92
N SER A 125 -12.76 -2.40 3.14
CA SER A 125 -11.39 -2.88 3.05
C SER A 125 -11.00 -3.72 4.26
N ILE A 126 -10.10 -4.70 4.07
CA ILE A 126 -9.61 -5.51 5.20
C ILE A 126 -8.93 -4.62 6.26
N GLU A 127 -8.27 -3.54 5.86
CA GLU A 127 -7.65 -2.58 6.79
C GLU A 127 -8.70 -1.92 7.71
N GLU A 128 -9.82 -1.47 7.14
CA GLU A 128 -10.93 -0.86 7.90
C GLU A 128 -11.62 -1.87 8.85
N ILE A 129 -11.74 -3.13 8.43
CA ILE A 129 -12.25 -4.21 9.30
C ILE A 129 -11.29 -4.47 10.48
N LEU A 130 -9.97 -4.38 10.24
CA LEU A 130 -8.98 -4.52 11.30
C LEU A 130 -8.98 -3.32 12.26
N GLU A 131 -9.17 -2.10 11.75
CA GLU A 131 -9.27 -0.86 12.55
C GLU A 131 -10.49 -0.85 13.46
N SER A 132 -11.64 -1.29 12.95
CA SER A 132 -12.89 -1.37 13.70
C SER A 132 -12.91 -2.45 14.80
N GLN A 133 -11.83 -3.22 14.96
CA GLN A 133 -11.71 -4.35 15.89
C GLN A 133 -12.74 -5.49 15.69
N LEU A 134 -13.52 -5.45 14.61
CA LEU A 134 -14.45 -6.53 14.22
C LEU A 134 -13.74 -7.88 14.07
N ILE A 135 -12.44 -7.86 13.79
CA ILE A 135 -11.59 -9.06 13.74
C ILE A 135 -11.59 -9.86 15.05
N ASN A 136 -11.86 -9.25 16.20
CA ASN A 136 -11.87 -9.94 17.49
C ASN A 136 -13.03 -10.95 17.61
N ASP A 137 -14.11 -10.73 16.87
CA ASP A 137 -15.27 -11.63 16.82
C ASP A 137 -15.10 -12.75 15.78
N VAL A 138 -14.10 -12.62 14.88
CA VAL A 138 -13.82 -13.59 13.83
C VAL A 138 -13.11 -14.81 14.41
N LYS A 139 -13.64 -16.00 14.16
CA LYS A 139 -13.04 -17.23 14.68
C LYS A 139 -11.63 -17.41 14.11
N ALA A 140 -10.72 -17.95 14.93
CA ALA A 140 -9.33 -18.17 14.51
C ALA A 140 -9.20 -18.96 13.18
N ASN A 141 -10.10 -19.90 12.90
CA ASN A 141 -10.11 -20.64 11.64
C ASN A 141 -10.56 -19.81 10.44
N GLU A 142 -11.50 -18.89 10.62
CA GLU A 142 -12.00 -17.97 9.58
C GLU A 142 -10.91 -16.95 9.22
N LYS A 143 -10.29 -16.34 10.24
CA LYS A 143 -9.11 -15.48 10.07
C LYS A 143 -8.01 -16.17 9.25
N ARG A 144 -7.71 -17.44 9.56
CA ARG A 144 -6.73 -18.23 8.80
C ARG A 144 -7.13 -18.39 7.33
N LYS A 145 -8.40 -18.66 7.03
CA LYS A 145 -8.87 -18.77 5.63
C LYS A 145 -8.67 -17.45 4.88
N ILE A 146 -8.95 -16.31 5.51
CA ILE A 146 -8.76 -14.97 4.91
C ILE A 146 -7.28 -14.71 4.61
N ILE A 147 -6.38 -14.97 5.57
CA ILE A 147 -4.93 -14.84 5.36
C ILE A 147 -4.47 -15.69 4.16
N LYS A 148 -4.97 -16.93 4.05
CA LYS A 148 -4.65 -17.79 2.92
C LYS A 148 -5.16 -17.23 1.59
N LYS A 149 -6.37 -16.66 1.53
CA LYS A 149 -6.89 -16.00 0.31
C LYS A 149 -6.03 -14.82 -0.12
N VAL A 150 -5.68 -13.94 0.81
CA VAL A 150 -4.79 -12.79 0.53
C VAL A 150 -3.42 -13.26 0.04
N ALA A 151 -2.86 -14.32 0.64
CA ALA A 151 -1.61 -14.94 0.19
C ALA A 151 -1.72 -15.56 -1.21
N GLN A 152 -2.82 -16.25 -1.51
CA GLN A 152 -3.10 -16.84 -2.84
C GLN A 152 -3.21 -15.78 -3.93
N ILE A 153 -3.92 -14.68 -3.66
CA ILE A 153 -4.01 -13.54 -4.59
C ILE A 153 -2.60 -12.98 -4.84
N SER A 154 -1.86 -12.68 -3.77
CA SER A 154 -0.49 -12.13 -3.85
C SER A 154 0.47 -13.05 -4.62
N ARG A 155 0.40 -14.36 -4.37
CA ARG A 155 1.16 -15.38 -5.10
C ARG A 155 0.78 -15.42 -6.57
N SER A 156 -0.51 -15.46 -6.88
CA SER A 156 -1.02 -15.55 -8.26
C SER A 156 -0.58 -14.34 -9.09
N LEU A 157 -0.62 -13.13 -8.52
CA LEU A 157 -0.06 -11.94 -9.17
C LEU A 157 1.42 -12.13 -9.54
N HIS A 158 2.26 -12.49 -8.57
CA HIS A 158 3.70 -12.57 -8.77
C HIS A 158 4.13 -13.72 -9.71
N LEU A 159 3.46 -14.87 -9.64
CA LEU A 159 3.69 -15.99 -10.56
C LEU A 159 3.33 -15.63 -12.00
N ASN A 160 2.29 -14.81 -12.20
CA ASN A 160 1.85 -14.35 -13.52
C ASN A 160 2.56 -13.08 -14.00
N GLY A 161 3.67 -12.71 -13.35
CA GLY A 161 4.50 -11.59 -13.77
C GLY A 161 3.87 -10.21 -13.51
N ILE A 162 2.95 -10.12 -12.54
CA ILE A 162 2.22 -8.90 -12.18
C ILE A 162 2.73 -8.42 -10.82
N ASN A 163 3.24 -7.20 -10.75
CA ASN A 163 3.49 -6.53 -9.47
C ASN A 163 2.55 -5.32 -9.32
N HIS A 164 1.85 -5.24 -8.20
CA HIS A 164 0.82 -4.24 -7.90
C HIS A 164 1.42 -2.83 -7.74
N ARG A 165 2.61 -2.75 -7.11
CA ARG A 165 3.31 -1.54 -6.64
C ARG A 165 2.75 -0.86 -5.40
N ASP A 166 1.47 -1.04 -5.12
CA ASP A 166 0.81 -0.49 -3.93
C ASP A 166 -0.03 -1.58 -3.26
N LEU A 167 0.56 -2.77 -3.04
CA LEU A 167 -0.18 -3.88 -2.43
C LEU A 167 -0.32 -3.64 -0.92
N TYR A 168 -1.50 -3.21 -0.47
CA TYR A 168 -1.83 -2.89 0.92
C TYR A 168 -3.18 -3.50 1.29
N LEU A 169 -3.45 -3.74 2.57
CA LEU A 169 -4.72 -4.30 3.06
C LEU A 169 -5.93 -3.45 2.70
N CYS A 170 -5.78 -2.12 2.59
CA CYS A 170 -6.85 -1.23 2.12
C CYS A 170 -7.30 -1.50 0.67
N HIS A 171 -6.49 -2.22 -0.12
CA HIS A 171 -6.83 -2.57 -1.51
C HIS A 171 -7.45 -3.97 -1.65
N PHE A 172 -7.64 -4.69 -0.54
CA PHE A 172 -8.39 -5.93 -0.51
C PHE A 172 -9.77 -5.64 0.09
N LEU A 173 -10.81 -5.74 -0.74
CA LEU A 173 -12.19 -5.47 -0.35
C LEU A 173 -12.95 -6.78 -0.16
N THR A 174 -13.80 -6.83 0.86
CA THR A 174 -14.60 -8.01 1.19
C THR A 174 -15.88 -7.61 1.92
N ASP A 175 -16.73 -8.60 2.22
CA ASP A 175 -17.88 -8.42 3.09
C ASP A 175 -17.50 -7.90 4.49
N LYS A 176 -18.38 -7.08 5.06
CA LYS A 176 -18.21 -6.41 6.36
C LYS A 176 -17.94 -7.36 7.54
N ASN A 177 -18.39 -8.62 7.45
CA ASN A 177 -18.23 -9.60 8.53
C ASN A 177 -16.94 -10.42 8.37
N LEU A 178 -16.11 -10.11 7.37
CA LEU A 178 -14.91 -10.87 7.03
C LEU A 178 -15.18 -12.37 6.82
N ASP A 179 -16.34 -12.67 6.24
CA ASP A 179 -16.78 -14.05 5.96
C ASP A 179 -15.79 -14.73 4.98
N PRO A 180 -15.13 -15.82 5.39
CA PRO A 180 -14.13 -16.48 4.57
C PRO A 180 -14.71 -17.21 3.36
N ASP A 181 -16.02 -17.34 3.22
CA ASP A 181 -16.65 -17.93 2.04
C ASP A 181 -17.00 -16.85 1.00
N LYS A 182 -16.92 -15.56 1.34
CA LYS A 182 -17.06 -14.43 0.41
C LYS A 182 -15.78 -14.17 -0.38
N GLU A 183 -15.95 -13.55 -1.54
CA GLU A 183 -14.87 -13.17 -2.43
C GLU A 183 -14.08 -11.97 -1.89
N ILE A 184 -12.77 -11.96 -2.15
CA ILE A 184 -11.90 -10.81 -1.86
C ILE A 184 -11.55 -10.15 -3.19
N PHE A 185 -11.98 -8.90 -3.37
CA PHE A 185 -11.70 -8.10 -4.55
C PHE A 185 -10.40 -7.32 -4.36
N LEU A 186 -9.53 -7.37 -5.36
CA LEU A 186 -8.33 -6.55 -5.42
C LEU A 186 -8.59 -5.29 -6.26
N ILE A 187 -8.35 -4.11 -5.68
CA ILE A 187 -8.56 -2.82 -6.32
C ILE A 187 -7.25 -2.04 -6.51
N ASP A 188 -7.37 -0.89 -7.18
CA ASP A 188 -6.30 0.11 -7.36
C ASP A 188 -5.08 -0.34 -8.20
N LEU A 189 -5.35 -0.94 -9.35
CA LEU A 189 -4.32 -1.48 -10.26
C LEU A 189 -3.70 -0.44 -11.19
N HIS A 190 -3.93 0.86 -10.98
CA HIS A 190 -3.48 1.93 -11.87
C HIS A 190 -1.96 2.03 -12.03
N ARG A 191 -1.20 1.43 -11.09
CA ARG A 191 0.27 1.35 -11.12
C ARG A 191 0.80 -0.06 -11.34
N ALA A 192 -0.07 -1.06 -11.54
CA ALA A 192 0.34 -2.43 -11.77
C ALA A 192 1.25 -2.54 -13.00
N GLN A 193 2.24 -3.43 -12.92
CA GLN A 193 3.20 -3.65 -14.01
C GLN A 193 3.19 -5.11 -14.44
N PHE A 194 3.32 -5.32 -15.76
CA PHE A 194 3.35 -6.63 -16.40
C PHE A 194 4.74 -6.94 -16.92
N ARG A 195 5.22 -8.14 -16.59
CA ARG A 195 6.57 -8.63 -16.94
C ARG A 195 6.49 -10.13 -17.22
N PRO A 196 7.48 -10.74 -17.89
CA PRO A 196 7.58 -12.20 -17.97
C PRO A 196 7.74 -12.85 -16.60
N LYS A 197 8.48 -12.19 -15.69
CA LYS A 197 8.67 -12.58 -14.29
C LYS A 197 8.76 -11.34 -13.42
N VAL A 198 8.17 -11.35 -12.23
CA VAL A 198 8.31 -10.25 -11.26
C VAL A 198 9.75 -10.25 -10.70
N PRO A 199 10.51 -9.14 -10.86
CA PRO A 199 11.80 -9.01 -10.23
C PRO A 199 11.70 -9.01 -8.71
N MET A 200 12.70 -9.61 -8.04
CA MET A 200 12.76 -9.75 -6.58
C MET A 200 12.43 -8.46 -5.83
N ARG A 201 13.01 -7.33 -6.25
CA ARG A 201 12.78 -6.02 -5.61
C ARG A 201 11.31 -5.57 -5.61
N TRP A 202 10.53 -5.97 -6.63
CA TRP A 202 9.12 -5.58 -6.77
C TRP A 202 8.23 -6.50 -5.95
N ALA A 203 8.54 -7.81 -5.91
CA ALA A 203 7.87 -8.72 -5.00
C ALA A 203 8.12 -8.34 -3.52
N ILE A 204 9.37 -8.00 -3.16
CA ILE A 204 9.70 -7.45 -1.83
C ILE A 204 8.92 -6.15 -1.58
N LYS A 205 8.79 -5.30 -2.60
CA LYS A 205 8.05 -4.04 -2.46
C LYS A 205 6.59 -4.28 -2.09
N ASP A 206 5.93 -5.18 -2.82
CA ASP A 206 4.51 -5.48 -2.65
C ASP A 206 4.26 -6.21 -1.33
N ILE A 207 5.00 -7.29 -1.04
CA ILE A 207 4.81 -8.05 0.21
C ILE A 207 5.21 -7.23 1.43
N GLY A 208 6.32 -6.48 1.38
CA GLY A 208 6.68 -5.58 2.48
C GLY A 208 5.68 -4.44 2.70
N GLY A 209 5.03 -3.97 1.64
CA GLY A 209 3.91 -3.02 1.75
C GLY A 209 2.68 -3.64 2.43
N LEU A 210 2.34 -4.87 2.03
CA LEU A 210 1.20 -5.61 2.58
C LEU A 210 1.39 -5.89 4.08
N ILE A 211 2.58 -6.34 4.47
CA ILE A 211 2.93 -6.56 5.88
C ILE A 211 2.84 -5.25 6.65
N HIS A 212 3.38 -4.15 6.11
CA HIS A 212 3.28 -2.83 6.72
C HIS A 212 1.84 -2.41 6.98
N SER A 213 0.93 -2.57 6.02
CA SER A 213 -0.50 -2.25 6.21
C SER A 213 -1.21 -3.15 7.22
N GLY A 214 -0.61 -4.26 7.64
CA GLY A 214 -1.13 -5.12 8.70
C GLY A 214 -0.50 -4.87 10.08
N MET A 215 0.56 -4.08 10.18
CA MET A 215 1.26 -3.80 11.43
C MET A 215 0.42 -2.88 12.32
N GLY A 216 0.39 -3.16 13.62
CA GLY A 216 -0.39 -2.40 14.60
C GLY A 216 -1.82 -2.90 14.81
N TYR A 217 -2.26 -3.88 14.03
CA TYR A 217 -3.52 -4.60 14.24
C TYR A 217 -3.29 -5.98 14.89
N SER A 218 -4.36 -6.69 15.23
CA SER A 218 -4.35 -8.02 15.86
C SER A 218 -3.82 -9.16 14.95
N LEU A 219 -2.73 -8.95 14.19
CA LEU A 219 -2.04 -9.96 13.39
C LEU A 219 -0.82 -10.50 14.16
N THR A 220 -0.73 -11.83 14.26
CA THR A 220 0.36 -12.49 14.99
C THR A 220 1.49 -12.90 14.05
N GLU A 221 2.68 -13.16 14.60
CA GLU A 221 3.80 -13.75 13.85
C GLU A 221 3.40 -15.08 13.17
N ARG A 222 2.57 -15.89 13.85
CA ARG A 222 2.03 -17.14 13.29
C ARG A 222 1.14 -16.91 12.07
N ASP A 223 0.45 -15.77 12.00
CA ASP A 223 -0.35 -15.39 10.83
C ASP A 223 0.54 -15.03 9.65
N LEU A 224 1.68 -14.37 9.91
CA LEU A 224 2.69 -14.09 8.90
C LEU A 224 3.31 -15.39 8.36
N TYR A 225 3.63 -16.36 9.21
CA TYR A 225 4.11 -17.66 8.75
C TYR A 225 3.10 -18.38 7.86
N ARG A 226 1.81 -18.39 8.23
CA ARG A 226 0.74 -18.97 7.40
C ARG A 226 0.61 -18.29 6.05
N PHE A 227 0.77 -16.96 6.01
CA PHE A 227 0.82 -16.22 4.76
C PHE A 227 1.96 -16.73 3.88
N PHE A 228 3.17 -16.89 4.43
CA PHE A 228 4.34 -17.32 3.67
C PHE A 228 4.30 -18.78 3.23
N GLU A 229 3.73 -19.69 4.02
CA GLU A 229 3.51 -21.08 3.59
C GLU A 229 2.70 -21.13 2.28
N VAL A 230 1.63 -20.34 2.21
CA VAL A 230 0.79 -20.25 1.01
C VAL A 230 1.44 -19.45 -0.10
N TYR A 231 2.08 -18.33 0.21
CA TYR A 231 2.71 -17.47 -0.78
C TYR A 231 3.85 -18.18 -1.51
N PHE A 232 4.65 -18.97 -0.79
CA PHE A 232 5.73 -19.78 -1.37
C PHE A 232 5.28 -21.15 -1.87
N ASP A 233 4.13 -21.65 -1.38
CA ASP A 233 3.65 -23.02 -1.61
C ASP A 233 4.66 -24.05 -1.08
N LYS A 234 5.06 -23.86 0.18
CA LYS A 234 6.11 -24.62 0.87
C LYS A 234 5.79 -24.73 2.36
N SER A 235 6.28 -25.78 3.02
CA SER A 235 6.19 -25.88 4.47
C SER A 235 7.03 -24.80 5.17
N LEU A 236 6.69 -24.46 6.42
CA LEU A 236 7.47 -23.55 7.26
C LEU A 236 8.96 -23.86 7.24
N LYS A 237 9.34 -25.11 7.47
CA LYS A 237 10.73 -25.55 7.47
C LYS A 237 11.43 -25.26 6.13
N GLU A 238 10.75 -25.50 5.01
CA GLU A 238 11.36 -25.33 3.69
C GLU A 238 11.55 -23.87 3.31
N PHE A 239 10.54 -23.01 3.49
CA PHE A 239 10.68 -21.60 3.12
C PHE A 239 11.59 -20.85 4.08
N SER A 240 11.60 -21.18 5.38
CA SER A 240 12.52 -20.56 6.34
C SER A 240 13.99 -20.81 6.01
N ILE A 241 14.31 -21.90 5.30
CA ILE A 241 15.68 -22.18 4.83
C ILE A 241 15.91 -21.55 3.44
N LYS A 242 15.01 -21.82 2.49
CA LYS A 242 15.24 -21.47 1.07
C LYS A 242 14.98 -20.00 0.75
N GLU A 243 14.07 -19.37 1.48
CA GLU A 243 13.53 -18.03 1.17
C GLU A 243 13.86 -17.00 2.24
N ASN A 244 14.74 -17.32 3.21
CA ASN A 244 15.02 -16.47 4.37
C ASN A 244 15.39 -15.02 3.97
N LYS A 245 16.25 -14.87 2.95
CA LYS A 245 16.65 -13.54 2.46
C LYS A 245 15.49 -12.71 1.93
N PHE A 246 14.49 -13.35 1.31
CA PHE A 246 13.28 -12.65 0.85
C PHE A 246 12.42 -12.23 2.02
N LEU A 247 12.24 -13.12 3.00
CA LEU A 247 11.48 -12.87 4.22
C LEU A 247 12.06 -11.68 4.99
N GLU A 248 13.36 -11.73 5.30
CA GLU A 248 14.11 -10.65 5.95
C GLU A 248 13.94 -9.33 5.18
N SER A 249 14.10 -9.35 3.86
CA SER A 249 13.96 -8.14 3.04
C SER A 249 12.53 -7.54 3.06
N CYS A 250 11.50 -8.39 3.11
CA CYS A 250 10.11 -7.96 3.23
C CYS A 250 9.83 -7.34 4.60
N ILE A 251 10.31 -7.99 5.65
CA ILE A 251 10.17 -7.55 7.04
C ILE A 251 10.92 -6.23 7.25
N ASP A 252 12.19 -6.13 6.83
CA ASP A 252 12.99 -4.91 6.89
C ASP A 252 12.35 -3.75 6.14
N ARG A 253 11.71 -4.04 5.01
CA ARG A 253 10.95 -3.03 4.28
C ARG A 253 9.73 -2.58 5.08
N ALA A 254 8.96 -3.52 5.60
CA ALA A 254 7.75 -3.23 6.37
C ALA A 254 8.08 -2.38 7.60
N PHE A 255 9.09 -2.77 8.38
CA PHE A 255 9.55 -2.00 9.52
C PHE A 255 10.06 -0.61 9.16
N ARG A 256 10.86 -0.46 8.09
CA ARG A 256 11.30 0.87 7.63
C ARG A 256 10.15 1.79 7.24
N MET A 257 9.07 1.21 6.71
CA MET A 257 7.86 1.97 6.36
C MET A 257 7.06 2.33 7.62
N TYR A 258 6.90 1.39 8.55
CA TYR A 258 6.11 1.54 9.77
C TYR A 258 6.77 2.50 10.76
N MET A 259 8.05 2.28 11.03
CA MET A 259 8.83 3.04 12.00
C MET A 259 9.22 4.44 11.53
N LYS A 260 8.76 4.91 10.35
CA LYS A 260 9.10 6.18 9.67
C LYS A 260 10.28 6.87 10.36
N PRO A 261 11.53 6.73 9.89
CA PRO A 261 12.69 7.14 10.68
C PRO A 261 12.49 8.55 11.26
N LEU A 262 12.28 8.63 12.57
CA LEU A 262 12.26 9.91 13.30
C LEU A 262 13.64 10.59 13.20
N LEU A 263 14.66 9.84 12.77
CA LEU A 263 16.04 10.27 12.61
C LEU A 263 16.62 9.62 11.34
N ASN A 264 17.40 10.39 10.56
CA ASN A 264 18.21 9.86 9.47
C ASN A 264 18.98 8.61 9.93
N GLN A 265 19.16 7.61 9.05
CA GLN A 265 19.98 6.44 9.36
C GLN A 265 21.37 6.90 9.81
N ILE A 266 21.64 6.77 11.11
CA ILE A 266 22.98 6.96 11.66
C ILE A 266 23.69 5.62 11.51
N ASP A 267 24.80 5.62 10.78
CA ASP A 267 25.66 4.45 10.69
C ASP A 267 26.33 4.23 12.06
N ILE A 268 25.78 3.28 12.81
CA ILE A 268 26.34 2.84 14.09
C ILE A 268 27.54 1.91 13.90
N THR A 269 27.93 1.51 12.70
CA THR A 269 29.17 0.72 12.50
C THR A 269 30.35 1.59 12.10
N SER A 270 30.07 2.77 11.56
CA SER A 270 31.06 3.80 11.27
C SER A 270 31.83 4.25 12.53
N ASN A 271 33.15 4.26 12.40
CA ASN A 271 34.08 4.97 13.29
C ASN A 271 34.27 6.45 12.89
N VAL A 272 33.67 6.88 11.78
CA VAL A 272 33.64 8.29 11.36
C VAL A 272 32.65 9.02 12.24
N VAL A 273 33.16 9.91 13.09
CA VAL A 273 32.37 10.82 13.90
C VAL A 273 31.59 11.72 12.94
N GLN A 274 30.26 11.52 12.83
CA GLN A 274 29.41 12.49 12.15
C GLN A 274 29.53 13.82 12.92
N GLU A 275 29.93 14.91 12.24
CA GLU A 275 30.41 16.15 12.87
C GLU A 275 29.48 16.73 13.95
N ASN A 276 28.17 16.47 13.86
CA ASN A 276 27.15 17.01 14.76
C ASN A 276 26.74 16.06 15.89
N PHE A 277 27.35 14.88 16.00
CA PHE A 277 26.93 13.86 16.96
C PHE A 277 28.03 13.50 17.97
N TYR A 278 27.61 13.25 19.20
CA TYR A 278 28.39 12.69 20.29
C TYR A 278 27.99 11.22 20.46
N LYS A 279 28.98 10.33 20.53
CA LYS A 279 28.79 8.88 20.67
C LYS A 279 29.54 8.40 21.90
N GLN A 280 28.93 7.48 22.65
CA GLN A 280 29.56 6.79 23.78
C GLN A 280 29.09 5.34 23.82
N SER A 281 29.99 4.45 24.24
CA SER A 281 29.74 3.02 24.43
C SER A 281 30.33 2.58 25.76
N GLY A 282 29.59 1.74 26.49
CA GLY A 282 30.03 1.04 27.69
C GLY A 282 29.78 -0.46 27.57
N ASN A 283 29.93 -1.21 28.67
CA ASN A 283 29.85 -2.68 28.65
C ASN A 283 28.51 -3.22 28.12
N ASN A 284 27.40 -2.56 28.46
CA ASN A 284 26.04 -3.01 28.09
C ASN A 284 25.20 -1.93 27.39
N PHE A 285 25.81 -0.81 26.98
CA PHE A 285 25.06 0.28 26.37
C PHE A 285 25.86 0.97 25.27
N ARG A 286 25.12 1.58 24.36
CA ARG A 286 25.68 2.44 23.33
C ARG A 286 24.66 3.50 22.95
N PHE A 287 25.10 4.75 22.85
CA PHE A 287 24.23 5.85 22.47
C PHE A 287 24.89 6.85 21.51
N ILE A 288 24.04 7.58 20.78
CA ILE A 288 24.42 8.66 19.86
C ILE A 288 23.45 9.83 20.05
N PHE A 289 23.98 11.03 20.30
CA PHE A 289 23.22 12.25 20.58
C PHE A 289 23.75 13.41 19.74
N ARG A 290 22.95 14.46 19.53
CA ARG A 290 23.49 15.70 18.97
C ARG A 290 24.45 16.33 19.98
N LYS A 291 25.56 16.91 19.49
CA LYS A 291 26.59 17.52 20.35
C LYS A 291 26.04 18.60 21.29
N GLU A 292 25.02 19.34 20.85
CA GLU A 292 24.32 20.36 21.64
C GLU A 292 23.65 19.80 22.93
N TYR A 293 23.40 18.49 22.98
CA TYR A 293 22.83 17.80 24.15
C TYR A 293 23.82 16.83 24.80
N LYS A 294 25.14 17.01 24.59
CA LYS A 294 26.16 16.09 25.10
C LYS A 294 26.11 15.93 26.62
N ASP A 295 25.98 17.03 27.36
CA ASP A 295 26.01 16.99 28.83
C ASP A 295 24.71 16.41 29.38
N LEU A 296 23.57 16.75 28.76
CA LEU A 296 22.28 16.10 29.00
C LEU A 296 22.40 14.58 28.84
N ALA A 297 22.97 14.11 27.73
CA ALA A 297 23.13 12.69 27.45
C ALA A 297 24.01 11.99 28.49
N LYS A 298 25.15 12.59 28.85
CA LYS A 298 26.06 12.05 29.87
C LYS A 298 25.38 11.85 31.23
N ASN A 299 24.49 12.77 31.61
CA ASN A 299 23.79 12.73 32.89
C ASN A 299 22.53 11.85 32.85
N LEU A 300 21.90 11.73 31.67
CA LEU A 300 20.69 10.94 31.45
C LEU A 300 20.96 9.43 31.42
N PHE A 301 21.94 8.97 30.66
CA PHE A 301 22.16 7.53 30.42
C PHE A 301 22.47 6.70 31.66
N PRO A 302 23.29 7.16 32.62
CA PRO A 302 23.50 6.43 33.86
C PRO A 302 22.23 6.21 34.67
N ARG A 303 21.18 7.00 34.40
CA ARG A 303 19.90 7.01 35.13
C ARG A 303 18.73 6.64 34.22
N ILE A 304 18.98 6.06 33.05
CA ILE A 304 17.95 5.85 32.02
C ILE A 304 16.80 4.98 32.55
N ASP A 305 17.10 3.95 33.34
CA ASP A 305 16.07 3.09 33.95
C ASP A 305 15.20 3.84 34.97
N GLU A 306 15.78 4.78 35.73
CA GLU A 306 15.02 5.64 36.66
C GLU A 306 14.10 6.59 35.89
N VAL A 307 14.62 7.16 34.81
CA VAL A 307 13.90 8.09 33.94
C VAL A 307 12.75 7.39 33.24
N MET A 308 13.00 6.18 32.71
CA MET A 308 11.99 5.34 32.06
C MET A 308 10.84 4.97 33.01
N ARG A 309 11.12 4.75 34.31
CA ARG A 309 10.07 4.50 35.32
C ARG A 309 9.19 5.71 35.61
N SER A 310 9.66 6.92 35.31
CA SER A 310 8.91 8.17 35.50
C SER A 310 8.13 8.64 34.26
N GLY A 311 8.29 7.93 33.14
CA GLY A 311 7.65 8.27 31.87
C GLY A 311 6.16 7.94 31.84
N GLU A 312 5.42 8.68 31.02
CA GLU A 312 4.05 8.34 30.66
C GLU A 312 4.09 7.19 29.66
N ILE A 313 3.52 6.04 30.02
CA ILE A 313 3.50 4.86 29.16
C ILE A 313 2.62 5.13 27.94
N ILE A 314 3.20 5.05 26.74
CA ILE A 314 2.47 5.12 25.47
C ILE A 314 1.97 3.72 25.09
N LYS A 315 2.79 2.71 25.34
CA LYS A 315 2.56 1.34 24.89
C LYS A 315 3.30 0.35 25.78
N ASP A 316 2.61 -0.65 26.31
CA ASP A 316 3.19 -1.71 27.14
C ASP A 316 2.71 -3.07 26.63
N GLU A 317 3.50 -3.67 25.74
CA GLU A 317 3.29 -5.01 25.19
C GLU A 317 4.54 -5.86 25.46
N GLU A 318 4.37 -7.18 25.53
CA GLU A 318 5.47 -8.12 25.77
C GLU A 318 6.58 -7.95 24.72
N GLY A 319 7.75 -7.48 25.15
CA GLY A 319 8.89 -7.17 24.28
C GLY A 319 8.89 -5.78 23.62
N HIS A 320 7.88 -4.94 23.86
CA HIS A 320 7.76 -3.61 23.28
C HIS A 320 7.16 -2.59 24.26
N TYR A 321 8.05 -1.98 25.05
CA TYR A 321 7.72 -0.95 26.03
C TYR A 321 8.08 0.44 25.49
N MET A 322 7.09 1.29 25.25
CA MET A 322 7.25 2.68 24.82
C MET A 322 6.67 3.65 25.84
N LEU A 323 7.39 4.73 26.11
CA LEU A 323 7.04 5.76 27.06
C LEU A 323 7.47 7.14 26.55
N VAL A 324 6.70 8.17 26.90
CA VAL A 324 7.11 9.58 26.76
C VAL A 324 7.74 10.00 28.08
N VAL A 325 8.94 10.57 28.02
CA VAL A 325 9.50 11.29 29.17
C VAL A 325 9.72 12.75 28.79
N SER A 326 9.14 13.63 29.61
CA SER A 326 9.44 15.06 29.54
C SER A 326 10.74 15.36 30.29
N LEU A 327 11.82 15.55 29.55
CA LEU A 327 13.12 15.93 30.12
C LEU A 327 13.16 17.44 30.41
N LYS A 328 13.23 17.84 31.68
CA LYS A 328 13.53 19.23 32.03
C LYS A 328 15.03 19.44 31.91
N MET A 329 15.47 20.23 30.93
CA MET A 329 16.89 20.50 30.63
C MET A 329 17.71 20.89 31.87
N ASN A 330 17.12 21.61 32.84
CA ASN A 330 17.79 22.07 34.06
C ASN A 330 18.06 20.96 35.10
N GLN A 331 17.51 19.76 34.95
CA GLN A 331 17.72 18.65 35.90
C GLN A 331 18.95 17.78 35.55
N PHE A 332 19.57 18.02 34.39
CA PHE A 332 20.58 17.16 33.79
C PHE A 332 21.71 17.98 33.11
N LEU A 333 21.77 19.30 33.33
CA LEU A 333 22.86 20.18 32.90
C LEU A 333 23.84 20.44 34.05
#